data_AF-A0A7X7VY80-F1
#
_entry.id   AF-A0A7X7VY80-F1
#
_cell.length_a   1.000
_cell.length_b   1.000
_cell.length_c   1.000
_cell.angle_alpha   90.00
_cell.angle_beta   90.00
_cell.angle_gamma   90.00
#
_symmetry.space_group_name_H-M   'P 1'
#
loop_
_entity.id
_entity.type
_entity.pdbx_description
1 polymer ?
#
loop_
_entity_poly.entity_id
_entity_poly.type
_entity_poly.pdbx_seq_one_letter_code
_entity_poly.pdbx_strand_id
1 'polypeptide(L)'
;KELSGDKVPAKTGSPSAASGDTALKPGSTIPDEVKISGYYAFLAALSMLDRAASILREPAIAAAAAGAAKAADTAAALSGLEIPETAPDEDEESLWYCPDIPMKKEHQKLLWECCKERGLDYIDMLALIALESNFQEKCSNGKYKGYFQLSADHGPSLSKQLNTKNDPLDGAINIIWGTAFYSWILVDARVKDLEGKEKRDVALSIYQRGPGGYDRYGKNEKYLEKYYQKRDMIVKLFENR
;
A
#
# COMPACT_ATOMS: atom_id res chain seq x y z
N LYS A 1 -4.57 65.51 -2.91
CA LYS A 1 -3.90 64.93 -1.73
C LYS A 1 -5.00 64.44 -0.80
N GLU A 2 -5.55 63.27 -1.11
CA GLU A 2 -6.62 62.63 -0.35
C GLU A 2 -6.03 61.86 0.82
N LEU A 3 -6.62 62.00 2.00
CA LEU A 3 -6.36 61.16 3.18
C LEU A 3 -7.68 60.91 3.89
N SER A 4 -8.20 59.70 3.66
CA SER A 4 -8.74 58.72 4.60
C SER A 4 -9.08 59.19 6.03
N GLY A 5 -10.27 58.79 6.50
CA GLY A 5 -10.59 58.74 7.92
C GLY A 5 -12.05 58.45 8.26
N ASP A 6 -12.62 57.35 7.78
CA ASP A 6 -13.91 56.85 8.27
C ASP A 6 -13.75 56.14 9.62
N LYS A 7 -14.55 56.55 10.60
CA LYS A 7 -14.65 55.96 11.93
C LYS A 7 -16.13 55.92 12.35
N VAL A 8 -16.73 54.74 12.39
CA VAL A 8 -18.08 54.47 12.92
C VAL A 8 -18.03 53.18 13.77
N PRO A 9 -18.84 53.06 14.83
CA PRO A 9 -18.42 52.52 16.12
C PRO A 9 -18.96 51.11 16.45
N ALA A 10 -18.44 50.56 17.55
CA ALA A 10 -18.99 49.42 18.26
C ALA A 10 -20.07 49.85 19.27
N LYS A 11 -21.26 49.22 19.22
CA LYS A 11 -21.94 48.68 20.43
C LYS A 11 -23.19 47.85 20.12
N THR A 12 -23.10 46.58 20.52
CA THR A 12 -24.09 45.79 21.28
C THR A 12 -25.54 45.70 20.81
N GLY A 13 -25.86 44.54 20.22
CA GLY A 13 -27.18 43.93 20.26
C GLY A 13 -27.03 42.41 20.38
N SER A 14 -27.51 41.83 21.49
CA SER A 14 -27.61 40.39 21.73
C SER A 14 -28.55 39.72 20.71
N PRO A 15 -28.27 38.50 20.25
CA PRO A 15 -29.31 37.60 19.77
C PRO A 15 -29.62 36.53 20.82
N SER A 16 -30.90 36.53 21.17
CA SER A 16 -31.63 35.46 21.85
C SER A 16 -31.44 34.11 21.15
N ALA A 17 -31.51 33.06 21.97
CA ALA A 17 -31.44 31.66 21.59
C ALA A 17 -32.33 31.30 20.39
N ALA A 18 -31.72 30.64 19.41
CA ALA A 18 -32.39 29.74 18.48
C ALA A 18 -31.65 28.41 18.57
N SER A 19 -32.26 27.48 19.31
CA SER A 19 -31.93 26.06 19.33
C SER A 19 -32.09 25.49 17.92
N GLY A 20 -30.96 25.18 17.27
CA GLY A 20 -30.92 24.39 16.04
C GLY A 20 -30.39 23.01 16.36
N ASP A 21 -31.30 22.10 16.75
CA ASP A 21 -31.07 20.66 16.68
C ASP A 21 -30.68 20.29 15.24
N THR A 22 -29.40 20.03 14.99
CA THR A 22 -29.00 19.19 13.85
C THR A 22 -29.03 17.74 14.29
N ALA A 23 -30.26 17.26 14.50
CA ALA A 23 -30.56 15.84 14.44
C ALA A 23 -30.09 15.31 13.08
N LEU A 24 -29.11 14.39 13.12
CA LEU A 24 -28.73 13.57 11.98
C LEU A 24 -29.98 12.89 11.43
N LYS A 25 -30.41 13.30 10.23
CA LYS A 25 -31.49 12.61 9.52
C LYS A 25 -31.05 11.17 9.22
N PRO A 26 -31.85 10.15 9.57
CA PRO A 26 -31.58 8.78 9.16
C PRO A 26 -31.83 8.68 7.65
N GLY A 27 -30.81 8.27 6.89
CA GLY A 27 -30.90 8.13 5.43
C GLY A 27 -29.75 8.71 4.63
N SER A 28 -28.67 9.20 5.26
CA SER A 28 -27.43 9.50 4.53
C SER A 28 -26.73 8.20 4.15
N THR A 29 -27.05 7.65 2.98
CA THR A 29 -26.28 6.58 2.34
C THR A 29 -24.85 7.06 2.12
N ILE A 30 -23.93 6.55 2.92
CA ILE A 30 -22.50 6.60 2.65
C ILE A 30 -22.29 6.01 1.25
N PRO A 31 -21.50 6.65 0.35
CA PRO A 31 -21.25 6.13 -0.99
C PRO A 31 -20.72 4.70 -0.91
N ASP A 32 -21.20 3.81 -1.79
CA ASP A 32 -20.87 2.38 -1.70
C ASP A 32 -19.35 2.13 -1.83
N GLU A 33 -18.62 2.96 -2.59
CA GLU A 33 -17.15 2.92 -2.66
C GLU A 33 -16.47 3.16 -1.30
N VAL A 34 -17.02 4.04 -0.45
CA VAL A 34 -16.49 4.36 0.88
C VAL A 34 -16.78 3.22 1.87
N LYS A 35 -17.94 2.56 1.73
CA LYS A 35 -18.27 1.35 2.50
C LYS A 35 -17.37 0.17 2.13
N ILE A 36 -17.14 -0.03 0.83
CA ILE A 36 -16.27 -1.08 0.29
C ILE A 36 -14.81 -0.86 0.72
N SER A 37 -14.31 0.38 0.61
CA SER A 37 -12.95 0.74 1.05
C SER A 37 -12.75 0.56 2.56
N GLY A 38 -13.69 1.01 3.39
CA GLY A 38 -13.64 0.83 4.84
C GLY A 38 -13.72 -0.64 5.27
N TYR A 39 -14.50 -1.44 4.54
CA TYR A 39 -14.63 -2.88 4.77
C TYR A 39 -13.33 -3.64 4.46
N TYR A 40 -12.66 -3.35 3.34
CA TYR A 40 -11.36 -3.95 3.03
C TYR A 40 -10.25 -3.49 4.00
N ALA A 41 -10.27 -2.23 4.44
CA ALA A 41 -9.34 -1.76 5.47
C ALA A 41 -9.55 -2.51 6.80
N PHE A 42 -10.81 -2.85 7.12
CA PHE A 42 -11.17 -3.62 8.30
C PHE A 42 -10.76 -5.10 8.16
N LEU A 43 -10.94 -5.73 7.00
CA LEU A 43 -10.46 -7.09 6.74
C LEU A 43 -8.93 -7.19 6.78
N ALA A 44 -8.22 -6.19 6.24
CA ALA A 44 -6.77 -6.10 6.35
C ALA A 44 -6.32 -5.98 7.82
N ALA A 45 -7.00 -5.17 8.63
CA ALA A 45 -6.73 -5.06 10.06
C ALA A 45 -7.01 -6.40 10.80
N LEU A 46 -8.08 -7.12 10.44
CA LEU A 46 -8.39 -8.44 11.00
C LEU A 46 -7.33 -9.49 10.63
N SER A 47 -6.85 -9.49 9.39
CA SER A 47 -5.77 -10.38 8.95
C SER A 47 -4.47 -10.12 9.73
N MET A 48 -4.17 -8.86 10.03
CA MET A 48 -3.01 -8.51 10.87
C MET A 48 -3.18 -8.96 12.33
N LEU A 49 -4.41 -8.93 12.86
CA LEU A 49 -4.73 -9.46 14.19
C LEU A 49 -4.61 -10.99 14.26
N ASP A 50 -5.03 -11.70 13.21
CA ASP A 50 -4.93 -13.16 13.13
C ASP A 50 -3.47 -13.65 13.00
N ARG A 51 -2.66 -12.93 12.21
CA ARG A 51 -1.21 -13.13 12.15
C ARG A 51 -0.55 -12.82 13.50
N ALA A 52 -0.96 -11.77 14.22
CA ALA A 52 -0.45 -11.46 15.55
C ALA A 52 -0.83 -12.54 16.59
N ALA A 53 -2.05 -13.08 16.54
CA ALA A 53 -2.51 -14.16 17.41
C ALA A 53 -1.75 -15.47 17.18
N SER A 54 -1.48 -15.79 15.91
CA SER A 54 -0.70 -16.96 15.51
C SER A 54 0.75 -16.90 15.98
N ILE A 55 1.33 -15.69 16.04
CA ILE A 55 2.72 -15.45 16.48
C ILE A 55 2.83 -15.43 18.01
N LEU A 56 1.84 -14.86 18.71
CA LEU A 56 1.91 -14.69 20.17
C LEU A 56 1.33 -15.86 20.97
N ARG A 57 0.64 -16.83 20.33
CA ARG A 57 -0.03 -17.98 20.99
C ARG A 57 -0.93 -17.57 22.17
N GLU A 58 -1.49 -16.37 22.13
CA GLU A 58 -2.40 -15.88 23.18
C GLU A 58 -3.87 -16.17 22.80
N PRO A 59 -4.57 -17.05 23.56
CA PRO A 59 -5.94 -17.46 23.22
C PRO A 59 -6.95 -16.32 23.30
N ALA A 60 -6.65 -15.26 24.06
CA ALA A 60 -7.51 -14.08 24.18
C ALA A 60 -7.56 -13.24 22.89
N ILE A 61 -6.44 -13.15 22.16
CA ILE A 61 -6.36 -12.38 20.92
C ILE A 61 -6.99 -13.15 19.76
N ALA A 62 -6.81 -14.47 19.71
CA ALA A 62 -7.51 -15.34 18.76
C ALA A 62 -9.04 -15.31 18.96
N ALA A 63 -9.52 -15.32 20.22
CA ALA A 63 -10.93 -15.20 20.54
C ALA A 63 -11.50 -13.81 20.17
N ALA A 64 -10.72 -12.74 20.35
CA ALA A 64 -11.10 -11.40 19.93
C ALA A 64 -11.19 -11.26 18.40
N ALA A 65 -10.24 -11.84 17.65
CA ALA A 65 -10.26 -11.87 16.19
C ALA A 65 -11.47 -12.67 15.65
N ALA A 66 -11.75 -13.85 16.21
CA ALA A 66 -12.92 -14.66 15.87
C ALA A 66 -14.24 -13.94 16.21
N GLY A 67 -14.29 -13.24 17.34
CA GLY A 67 -15.44 -12.44 17.75
C GLY A 67 -15.69 -11.25 16.81
N ALA A 68 -14.63 -10.57 16.37
CA ALA A 68 -14.71 -9.45 15.46
C ALA A 68 -15.08 -9.88 14.03
N ALA A 69 -14.57 -11.03 13.54
CA ALA A 69 -14.98 -11.61 12.26
C ALA A 69 -16.48 -11.95 12.26
N LYS A 70 -16.96 -12.62 13.33
CA LYS A 70 -18.39 -12.95 13.46
C LYS A 70 -19.29 -11.72 13.57
N ALA A 71 -18.82 -10.66 14.23
CA ALA A 71 -19.54 -9.39 14.32
C ALA A 71 -19.62 -8.67 12.96
N ALA A 72 -18.56 -8.78 12.15
CA ALA A 72 -18.53 -8.23 10.80
C ALA A 72 -19.45 -9.00 9.83
N ASP A 73 -19.44 -10.33 9.90
CA ASP A 73 -20.36 -11.18 9.11
C ASP A 73 -21.82 -10.90 9.49
N THR A 74 -22.10 -10.69 10.78
CA THR A 74 -23.45 -10.36 11.27
C THR A 74 -23.87 -8.96 10.80
N ALA A 75 -22.95 -7.98 10.82
CA ALA A 75 -23.22 -6.63 10.31
C ALA A 75 -23.44 -6.61 8.80
N ALA A 76 -22.68 -7.42 8.04
CA ALA A 76 -22.86 -7.57 6.60
C ALA A 76 -24.20 -8.24 6.26
N ALA A 77 -24.57 -9.31 6.96
CA ALA A 77 -25.87 -9.99 6.81
C ALA A 77 -27.07 -9.08 7.14
N LEU A 78 -26.94 -8.18 8.13
CA LEU A 78 -27.96 -7.19 8.49
C LEU A 78 -28.06 -6.03 7.50
N SER A 79 -27.01 -5.78 6.71
CA SER A 79 -26.95 -4.67 5.74
C SER A 79 -27.51 -4.98 4.36
N GLY A 80 -27.88 -6.25 4.09
CA GLY A 80 -28.41 -6.67 2.79
C GLY A 80 -27.41 -6.57 1.63
N LEU A 81 -26.12 -6.35 1.93
CA LEU A 81 -25.03 -6.55 0.98
C LEU A 81 -24.86 -8.05 0.78
N GLU A 82 -25.26 -8.55 -0.39
CA GLU A 82 -24.86 -9.88 -0.83
C GLU A 82 -23.33 -9.91 -0.88
N ILE A 83 -22.74 -10.54 0.15
CA ILE A 83 -21.35 -10.90 0.18
C ILE A 83 -21.21 -11.98 -0.90
N PRO A 84 -20.43 -11.78 -1.97
CA PRO A 84 -20.02 -12.91 -2.79
C PRO A 84 -19.36 -13.88 -1.83
N GLU A 85 -19.89 -15.11 -1.72
CA GLU A 85 -19.29 -16.18 -0.93
C GLU A 85 -17.79 -16.12 -1.13
N THR A 86 -17.04 -15.90 -0.05
CA THR A 86 -15.59 -16.11 -0.05
C THR A 86 -15.38 -17.61 -0.27
N ALA A 87 -15.41 -18.02 -1.54
CA ALA A 87 -14.69 -19.18 -1.98
C ALA A 87 -13.25 -18.99 -1.50
N PRO A 88 -12.59 -20.02 -0.97
CA PRO A 88 -11.14 -20.00 -0.93
C PRO A 88 -10.72 -19.90 -2.39
N ASP A 89 -10.41 -18.71 -2.88
CA ASP A 89 -9.74 -18.56 -4.15
C ASP A 89 -8.46 -19.37 -4.00
N GLU A 90 -8.46 -20.57 -4.57
CA GLU A 90 -7.22 -21.21 -5.00
C GLU A 90 -6.52 -20.11 -5.81
N ASP A 91 -5.48 -19.47 -5.24
CA ASP A 91 -4.69 -18.45 -5.92
C ASP A 91 -4.22 -19.09 -7.22
N GLU A 92 -4.96 -18.82 -8.31
CA GLU A 92 -4.80 -19.54 -9.56
C GLU A 92 -3.37 -19.32 -9.98
N GLU A 93 -2.56 -20.38 -9.91
CA GLU A 93 -1.10 -20.28 -9.97
C GLU A 93 -0.64 -19.59 -11.27
N SER A 94 -1.45 -19.73 -12.32
CA SER A 94 -1.33 -19.05 -13.61
C SER A 94 -1.24 -17.52 -13.50
N LEU A 95 -1.91 -16.91 -12.53
CA LEU A 95 -1.97 -15.45 -12.35
C LEU A 95 -0.65 -14.85 -11.88
N TRP A 96 0.16 -15.60 -11.14
CA TRP A 96 1.35 -15.06 -10.50
C TRP A 96 2.63 -15.82 -10.84
N TYR A 97 2.58 -17.12 -11.09
CA TYR A 97 3.79 -17.91 -11.31
C TYR A 97 4.23 -17.91 -12.76
N CYS A 98 5.45 -17.45 -13.01
CA CYS A 98 6.14 -17.55 -14.30
C CYS A 98 7.42 -18.38 -14.20
N PRO A 99 7.57 -19.49 -14.94
CA PRO A 99 8.84 -20.23 -14.96
C PRO A 99 9.97 -19.47 -15.65
N ASP A 100 9.67 -18.56 -16.59
CA ASP A 100 10.68 -17.78 -17.32
C ASP A 100 11.28 -16.63 -16.50
N ILE A 101 10.64 -16.26 -15.37
CA ILE A 101 11.21 -15.31 -14.43
C ILE A 101 12.20 -16.06 -13.53
N PRO A 102 13.48 -15.69 -13.51
CA PRO A 102 14.52 -16.40 -12.75
C PRO A 102 14.48 -16.04 -11.24
N MET A 103 13.30 -16.15 -10.65
CA MET A 103 13.04 -16.11 -9.21
C MET A 103 12.52 -17.46 -8.76
N LYS A 104 12.86 -17.87 -7.53
CA LYS A 104 12.26 -19.04 -6.89
C LYS A 104 10.73 -18.92 -6.89
N LYS A 105 10.01 -20.03 -7.10
CA LYS A 105 8.54 -20.04 -7.14
C LYS A 105 7.94 -19.49 -5.84
N GLU A 106 8.54 -19.83 -4.71
CA GLU A 106 8.13 -19.37 -3.38
C GLU A 106 8.29 -17.85 -3.24
N HIS A 107 9.32 -17.26 -3.88
CA HIS A 107 9.52 -15.81 -3.88
C HIS A 107 8.51 -15.09 -4.79
N GLN A 108 8.15 -15.69 -5.94
CA GLN A 108 7.10 -15.15 -6.79
C GLN A 108 5.74 -15.16 -6.07
N LYS A 109 5.43 -16.24 -5.35
CA LYS A 109 4.24 -16.35 -4.50
C LYS A 109 4.24 -15.31 -3.38
N LEU A 110 5.34 -15.21 -2.64
CA LEU A 110 5.47 -14.22 -1.57
C LEU A 110 5.30 -12.79 -2.10
N LEU A 111 5.89 -12.49 -3.25
CA LEU A 111 5.73 -11.18 -3.88
C LEU A 111 4.27 -10.92 -4.25
N TRP A 112 3.58 -11.90 -4.82
CA TRP A 112 2.15 -11.82 -5.15
C TRP A 112 1.29 -11.54 -3.92
N GLU A 113 1.48 -12.31 -2.86
CA GLU A 113 0.77 -12.13 -1.58
C GLU A 113 1.06 -10.74 -0.99
N CYS A 114 2.33 -10.30 -1.01
CA CYS A 114 2.70 -8.99 -0.51
C CYS A 114 2.06 -7.85 -1.34
N CYS A 115 1.92 -8.05 -2.65
CA CYS A 115 1.27 -7.11 -3.56
C CYS A 115 -0.23 -7.01 -3.27
N LYS A 116 -0.94 -8.16 -3.15
CA LYS A 116 -2.36 -8.19 -2.76
C LYS A 116 -2.60 -7.50 -1.42
N GLU A 117 -1.78 -7.82 -0.41
CA GLU A 117 -1.89 -7.24 0.94
C GLU A 117 -1.70 -5.71 0.95
N ARG A 118 -0.85 -5.17 0.07
CA ARG A 118 -0.45 -3.75 0.06
C ARG A 118 -1.09 -2.94 -1.05
N GLY A 119 -1.97 -3.55 -1.86
CA GLY A 119 -2.57 -2.89 -3.03
C GLY A 119 -1.54 -2.48 -4.08
N LEU A 120 -0.51 -3.30 -4.29
CA LEU A 120 0.52 -3.06 -5.31
C LEU A 120 0.22 -3.85 -6.57
N ASP A 121 0.60 -3.30 -7.71
CA ASP A 121 0.58 -4.01 -8.98
C ASP A 121 1.77 -4.99 -9.04
N TYR A 122 1.46 -6.28 -9.23
CA TYR A 122 2.45 -7.35 -9.24
C TYR A 122 3.44 -7.25 -10.41
N ILE A 123 2.94 -6.87 -11.60
CA ILE A 123 3.75 -6.67 -12.80
C ILE A 123 4.71 -5.51 -12.58
N ASP A 124 4.24 -4.44 -11.94
CA ASP A 124 5.07 -3.27 -11.60
C ASP A 124 6.20 -3.64 -10.63
N MET A 125 5.94 -4.51 -9.64
CA MET A 125 6.97 -4.97 -8.69
C MET A 125 7.97 -5.93 -9.33
N LEU A 126 7.52 -6.86 -10.19
CA LEU A 126 8.43 -7.70 -10.98
C LEU A 126 9.34 -6.85 -11.88
N ALA A 127 8.78 -5.82 -12.53
CA ALA A 127 9.54 -4.88 -13.35
C ALA A 127 10.57 -4.10 -12.54
N LEU A 128 10.22 -3.68 -11.31
CA LEU A 128 11.15 -3.02 -10.40
C LEU A 128 12.30 -3.95 -9.99
N ILE A 129 12.01 -5.20 -9.61
CA ILE A 129 13.05 -6.20 -9.30
C ILE A 129 13.96 -6.44 -10.52
N ALA A 130 13.37 -6.56 -11.72
CA ALA A 130 14.11 -6.76 -12.96
C ALA A 130 15.05 -5.58 -13.28
N LEU A 131 14.65 -4.36 -12.93
CA LEU A 131 15.47 -3.15 -13.10
C LEU A 131 16.59 -3.08 -12.06
N GLU A 132 16.27 -3.32 -10.80
CA GLU A 132 17.19 -3.12 -9.66
C GLU A 132 18.26 -4.21 -9.57
N SER A 133 17.87 -5.48 -9.69
CA SER A 133 18.77 -6.62 -9.45
C SER A 133 18.87 -7.57 -10.63
N ASN A 134 18.04 -7.38 -11.67
CA ASN A 134 17.84 -8.37 -12.72
C ASN A 134 17.52 -9.76 -12.12
N PHE A 135 16.63 -9.78 -11.12
CA PHE A 135 16.18 -10.97 -10.38
C PHE A 135 17.27 -11.72 -9.61
N GLN A 136 18.39 -11.06 -9.30
CA GLN A 136 19.44 -11.68 -8.49
C GLN A 136 19.17 -11.49 -7.00
N GLU A 137 18.76 -12.57 -6.33
CA GLU A 137 18.43 -12.57 -4.88
C GLU A 137 19.56 -11.98 -4.03
N LYS A 138 20.82 -12.33 -4.34
CA LYS A 138 22.01 -11.91 -3.58
C LYS A 138 22.71 -10.69 -4.20
N CYS A 139 22.04 -9.93 -5.06
CA CYS A 139 22.62 -8.75 -5.69
C CYS A 139 23.09 -7.76 -4.62
N SER A 140 24.31 -7.25 -4.76
CA SER A 140 24.90 -6.33 -3.80
C SER A 140 25.72 -5.27 -4.51
N ASN A 141 25.22 -4.04 -4.55
CA ASN A 141 25.92 -2.89 -5.11
C ASN A 141 26.25 -1.88 -4.00
N GLY A 142 27.45 -2.02 -3.42
CA GLY A 142 27.85 -1.22 -2.27
C GLY A 142 26.89 -1.41 -1.10
N LYS A 143 26.16 -0.36 -0.73
CA LYS A 143 25.17 -0.39 0.36
C LYS A 143 23.80 -0.91 -0.05
N TYR A 144 23.52 -1.07 -1.35
CA TYR A 144 22.22 -1.53 -1.86
C TYR A 144 22.19 -3.05 -2.01
N LYS A 145 21.12 -3.70 -1.52
CA LYS A 145 21.07 -5.16 -1.31
C LYS A 145 19.79 -5.80 -1.84
N GLY A 146 19.94 -7.01 -2.36
CA GLY A 146 18.88 -7.95 -2.73
C GLY A 146 18.07 -7.55 -3.96
N TYR A 147 16.91 -8.19 -4.12
CA TYR A 147 16.01 -8.00 -5.27
C TYR A 147 15.65 -6.54 -5.56
N PHE A 148 15.29 -5.80 -4.51
CA PHE A 148 14.83 -4.41 -4.56
C PHE A 148 15.98 -3.40 -4.42
N GLN A 149 17.24 -3.86 -4.26
CA GLN A 149 18.39 -2.98 -4.03
C GLN A 149 18.15 -1.94 -2.91
N LEU A 150 17.57 -2.38 -1.80
CA LEU A 150 17.34 -1.50 -0.65
C LEU A 150 18.66 -1.15 0.04
N SER A 151 18.78 0.10 0.51
CA SER A 151 19.95 0.52 1.26
C SER A 151 20.02 -0.22 2.61
N ALA A 152 21.17 -0.82 2.91
CA ALA A 152 21.46 -1.47 4.18
C ALA A 152 21.30 -0.52 5.39
N ASP A 153 21.41 0.79 5.17
CA ASP A 153 21.17 1.83 6.18
C ASP A 153 19.73 1.77 6.74
N HIS A 154 18.77 1.31 5.93
CA HIS A 154 17.38 1.14 6.36
C HIS A 154 17.13 -0.18 7.12
N GLY A 155 18.08 -1.13 7.06
CA GLY A 155 17.89 -2.50 7.55
C GLY A 155 17.44 -2.61 9.00
N PRO A 156 18.08 -1.94 9.98
CA PRO A 156 17.65 -1.97 11.37
C PRO A 156 16.22 -1.48 11.59
N SER A 157 15.80 -0.41 10.89
CA SER A 157 14.44 0.13 11.00
C SER A 157 13.43 -0.84 10.38
N LEU A 158 13.71 -1.32 9.17
CA LEU A 158 12.83 -2.24 8.45
C LEU A 158 12.65 -3.57 9.18
N SER A 159 13.74 -4.15 9.69
CA SER A 159 13.72 -5.36 10.52
C SER A 159 12.81 -5.19 11.72
N LYS A 160 12.90 -4.06 12.43
CA LYS A 160 12.05 -3.77 13.60
C LYS A 160 10.59 -3.55 13.21
N GLN A 161 10.33 -2.75 12.17
CA GLN A 161 8.97 -2.38 11.76
C GLN A 161 8.19 -3.57 11.19
N LEU A 162 8.87 -4.44 10.45
CA LEU A 162 8.26 -5.57 9.74
C LEU A 162 8.47 -6.90 10.49
N ASN A 163 9.05 -6.85 11.69
CA ASN A 163 9.33 -8.01 12.53
C ASN A 163 10.06 -9.14 11.79
N THR A 164 11.10 -8.79 11.04
CA THR A 164 11.95 -9.74 10.32
C THR A 164 13.36 -9.75 10.89
N LYS A 165 14.19 -10.73 10.51
CA LYS A 165 15.64 -10.62 10.74
C LYS A 165 16.20 -9.43 9.96
N ASN A 166 17.30 -8.85 10.45
CA ASN A 166 18.06 -7.84 9.72
C ASN A 166 19.04 -8.53 8.75
N ASP A 167 18.50 -9.12 7.69
CA ASP A 167 19.27 -9.80 6.65
C ASP A 167 18.76 -9.40 5.25
N PRO A 168 19.24 -8.26 4.71
CA PRO A 168 18.72 -7.71 3.45
C PRO A 168 19.09 -8.54 2.21
N LEU A 169 19.98 -9.52 2.34
CA LEU A 169 20.33 -10.43 1.25
C LEU A 169 19.46 -11.69 1.24
N ASP A 170 18.67 -11.96 2.27
CA ASP A 170 17.62 -12.97 2.21
C ASP A 170 16.50 -12.51 1.27
N GLY A 171 16.18 -13.33 0.26
CA GLY A 171 15.21 -12.95 -0.77
C GLY A 171 13.81 -12.68 -0.24
N ALA A 172 13.35 -13.47 0.74
CA ALA A 172 12.02 -13.29 1.33
C ALA A 172 11.96 -12.01 2.17
N ILE A 173 12.99 -11.76 2.98
CA ILE A 173 13.11 -10.50 3.76
C ILE A 173 13.15 -9.30 2.82
N ASN A 174 13.94 -9.38 1.74
CA ASN A 174 14.06 -8.29 0.78
C ASN A 174 12.73 -8.00 0.05
N ILE A 175 11.94 -9.03 -0.26
CA ILE A 175 10.60 -8.86 -0.86
C ILE A 175 9.63 -8.19 0.12
N ILE A 176 9.58 -8.65 1.37
CA ILE A 176 8.73 -8.04 2.41
C ILE A 176 9.11 -6.57 2.60
N TRP A 177 10.41 -6.26 2.64
CA TRP A 177 10.90 -4.91 2.81
C TRP A 177 10.65 -4.03 1.59
N GLY A 178 10.91 -4.52 0.39
CA GLY A 178 10.79 -3.75 -0.85
C GLY A 178 9.35 -3.36 -1.13
N THR A 179 8.43 -4.31 -0.97
CA THR A 179 6.98 -4.06 -1.13
C THR A 179 6.45 -3.11 -0.07
N ALA A 180 6.85 -3.25 1.20
CA ALA A 180 6.48 -2.30 2.26
C ALA A 180 7.04 -0.90 2.00
N PHE A 181 8.30 -0.81 1.59
CA PHE A 181 8.94 0.46 1.30
C PHE A 181 8.25 1.18 0.13
N TYR A 182 7.92 0.46 -0.94
CA TYR A 182 7.20 1.02 -2.07
C TYR A 182 5.77 1.42 -1.71
N SER A 183 5.05 0.65 -0.89
CA SER A 183 3.70 1.03 -0.46
C SER A 183 3.70 2.31 0.40
N TRP A 184 4.75 2.54 1.20
CA TRP A 184 4.91 3.80 1.93
C TRP A 184 5.14 5.00 1.02
N ILE A 185 5.77 4.81 -0.14
CA ILE A 185 5.90 5.87 -1.15
C ILE A 185 4.54 6.19 -1.77
N LEU A 186 3.66 5.20 -1.96
CA LEU A 186 2.34 5.43 -2.56
C LEU A 186 1.43 6.31 -1.68
N VAL A 187 1.62 6.30 -0.36
CA VAL A 187 0.87 7.17 0.58
C VAL A 187 1.53 8.53 0.81
N ASP A 188 2.68 8.79 0.18
CA ASP A 188 3.34 10.09 0.24
C ASP A 188 2.44 11.19 -0.35
N ALA A 189 2.48 12.40 0.23
CA ALA A 189 1.66 13.53 -0.21
C ALA A 189 1.85 13.90 -1.69
N ARG A 190 3.00 13.57 -2.27
CA ARG A 190 3.30 13.80 -3.69
C ARG A 190 2.72 12.74 -4.62
N VAL A 191 2.26 11.62 -4.08
CA VAL A 191 1.83 10.44 -4.84
C VAL A 191 0.36 10.10 -4.60
N LYS A 192 -0.13 10.25 -3.36
CA LYS A 192 -1.41 9.70 -2.91
C LYS A 192 -2.64 10.10 -3.75
N ASP A 193 -2.64 11.32 -4.29
CA ASP A 193 -3.75 11.89 -5.07
C ASP A 193 -3.53 11.75 -6.59
N LEU A 194 -2.43 11.12 -7.01
CA LEU A 194 -2.13 10.81 -8.41
C LEU A 194 -2.68 9.45 -8.79
N GLU A 195 -2.97 9.28 -10.07
CA GLU A 195 -3.52 8.02 -10.61
C GLU A 195 -2.74 7.50 -11.83
N GLY A 196 -2.93 6.21 -12.10
CA GLY A 196 -2.38 5.53 -13.27
C GLY A 196 -0.87 5.70 -13.46
N LYS A 197 -0.46 6.02 -14.70
CA LYS A 197 0.95 6.16 -15.08
C LYS A 197 1.66 7.24 -14.28
N GLU A 198 0.98 8.34 -13.98
CA GLU A 198 1.60 9.47 -13.29
C GLU A 198 1.95 9.12 -11.84
N LYS A 199 1.04 8.46 -11.12
CA LYS A 199 1.29 7.92 -9.77
C LYS A 199 2.54 7.05 -9.75
N ARG A 200 2.63 6.12 -10.71
CA ARG A 200 3.76 5.21 -10.86
C ARG A 200 5.07 5.95 -11.13
N ASP A 201 5.06 6.89 -12.07
CA ASP A 201 6.27 7.64 -12.46
C ASP A 201 6.84 8.45 -11.29
N VAL A 202 5.96 9.08 -10.50
CA VAL A 202 6.37 9.83 -9.31
C VAL A 202 6.89 8.88 -8.23
N ALA A 203 6.17 7.79 -7.94
CA ALA A 203 6.58 6.80 -6.96
C ALA A 203 7.96 6.18 -7.27
N LEU A 204 8.19 5.76 -8.51
CA LEU A 204 9.48 5.22 -8.97
C LEU A 204 10.60 6.26 -8.89
N SER A 205 10.30 7.52 -9.19
CA SER A 205 11.29 8.60 -9.09
C SER A 205 11.67 8.87 -7.63
N ILE A 206 10.70 8.81 -6.70
CA ILE A 206 10.95 8.88 -5.25
C ILE A 206 11.71 7.64 -4.77
N TYR A 207 11.38 6.46 -5.26
CA TYR A 207 12.08 5.22 -4.90
C TYR A 207 13.59 5.32 -5.21
N GLN A 208 13.93 5.80 -6.41
CA GLN A 208 15.31 5.91 -6.84
C GLN A 208 16.09 7.05 -6.18
N ARG A 209 15.46 8.23 -6.01
CA ARG A 209 16.15 9.46 -5.57
C ARG A 209 15.92 9.82 -4.10
N GLY A 210 14.98 9.15 -3.46
CA GLY A 210 14.38 9.58 -2.21
C GLY A 210 13.50 10.82 -2.37
N PRO A 211 12.69 11.14 -1.33
CA PRO A 211 11.86 12.33 -1.25
C PRO A 211 12.54 13.64 -1.67
N GLY A 212 13.60 14.05 -0.97
CA GLY A 212 14.25 15.34 -1.23
C GLY A 212 14.97 15.39 -2.58
N GLY A 213 15.37 14.24 -3.12
CA GLY A 213 15.94 14.15 -4.46
C GLY A 213 14.88 14.37 -5.54
N TYR A 214 13.67 13.83 -5.35
CA TYR A 214 12.53 14.12 -6.22
C TYR A 214 12.15 15.61 -6.17
N ASP A 215 12.06 16.21 -4.98
CA ASP A 215 11.66 17.63 -4.85
C ASP A 215 12.65 18.58 -5.56
N ARG A 216 13.93 18.21 -5.62
CA ARG A 216 14.97 19.01 -6.27
C ARG A 216 15.04 18.81 -7.79
N TYR A 217 14.80 17.59 -8.27
CA TYR A 217 15.13 17.20 -9.65
C TYR A 217 13.94 16.64 -10.45
N GLY A 218 12.77 16.51 -9.82
CA GLY A 218 11.59 15.90 -10.40
C GLY A 218 11.77 14.44 -10.83
N LYS A 219 10.98 14.06 -11.85
CA LYS A 219 10.98 12.73 -12.45
C LYS A 219 12.36 12.35 -12.98
N ASN A 220 12.74 11.08 -12.81
CA ASN A 220 13.98 10.55 -13.37
C ASN A 220 13.71 9.84 -14.71
N GLU A 221 13.62 10.60 -15.80
CA GLU A 221 13.26 10.09 -17.13
C GLU A 221 14.10 8.88 -17.58
N LYS A 222 15.42 8.91 -17.34
CA LYS A 222 16.32 7.80 -17.71
C LYS A 222 16.04 6.52 -16.90
N TYR A 223 15.61 6.67 -15.66
CA TYR A 223 15.24 5.52 -14.83
C TYR A 223 13.86 4.99 -15.25
N LEU A 224 12.90 5.87 -15.52
CA LEU A 224 11.56 5.52 -16.00
C LEU A 224 11.62 4.81 -17.35
N GLU A 225 12.43 5.28 -18.29
CA GLU A 225 12.62 4.63 -19.59
C GLU A 225 13.06 3.17 -19.43
N LYS A 226 14.09 2.92 -18.61
CA LYS A 226 14.57 1.57 -18.32
C LYS A 226 13.53 0.73 -17.59
N TYR A 227 12.79 1.34 -16.66
CA TYR A 227 11.69 0.68 -15.97
C TYR A 227 10.61 0.19 -16.95
N TYR A 228 10.16 1.04 -17.87
CA TYR A 228 9.12 0.66 -18.83
C TYR A 228 9.61 -0.42 -19.81
N GLN A 229 10.88 -0.41 -20.21
CA GLN A 229 11.47 -1.52 -20.97
C GLN A 229 11.41 -2.85 -20.20
N LYS A 230 11.65 -2.82 -18.88
CA LYS A 230 11.50 -4.01 -18.02
C LYS A 230 10.04 -4.40 -17.88
N ARG A 231 9.13 -3.45 -17.68
CA ARG A 231 7.69 -3.70 -17.55
C ARG A 231 7.11 -4.36 -18.80
N ASP A 232 7.44 -3.86 -19.98
CA ASP A 232 6.97 -4.43 -21.25
C ASP A 232 7.47 -5.87 -21.45
N MET A 233 8.69 -6.17 -21.00
CA MET A 233 9.21 -7.54 -20.97
C MET A 233 8.36 -8.44 -20.06
N ILE A 234 8.05 -7.98 -18.84
CA ILE A 234 7.24 -8.76 -17.89
C ILE A 234 5.83 -8.97 -18.42
N VAL A 235 5.17 -7.92 -18.95
CA VAL A 235 3.83 -8.04 -19.55
C VAL A 235 3.82 -9.13 -20.62
N LYS A 236 4.79 -9.13 -21.55
CA LYS A 236 4.90 -10.17 -22.59
C LYS A 236 5.06 -11.59 -22.03
N LEU A 237 5.72 -11.76 -20.89
CA LEU A 237 5.87 -13.07 -20.25
C LEU A 237 4.56 -13.59 -19.66
N PHE A 238 3.57 -12.73 -19.39
CA PHE A 238 2.25 -13.14 -18.90
C PHE A 238 1.22 -13.22 -20.05
N GLU A 239 1.34 -12.40 -21.09
CA GLU A 239 0.46 -12.46 -22.27
C GLU A 239 0.71 -13.69 -23.17
N ASN A 240 1.94 -14.19 -23.23
CA ASN A 240 2.31 -15.33 -24.09
C ASN A 240 2.11 -16.70 -23.43
N ARG A 241 1.25 -16.80 -22.40
CA ARG A 241 0.97 -18.06 -21.69
C ARG A 241 -0.31 -18.72 -22.14
#